data_AF-A0A961UZP9-F1
#
_entry.id   AF-A0A961UZP9-F1
#
_cell.length_a   1.000
_cell.length_b   1.000
_cell.length_c   1.000
_cell.angle_alpha   90.00
_cell.angle_beta   90.00
_cell.angle_gamma   90.00
#
_symmetry.space_group_name_H-M   'P 1'
#
loop_
_entity.id
_entity.type
_entity.pdbx_description
1 polymer ?
#
loop_
_entity_poly.entity_id
_entity_poly.type
_entity_poly.pdbx_seq_one_letter_code
_entity_poly.pdbx_strand_id
1 'polypeptide(L)'
;MGANRWGRFSDWDERPLRLDKFAVEDPENGFAAFSSPHDPKPGIRIAGGRVVELDGVAEADFDMIDTFVARYHLDTELAEQAMAIPSGTIARMLVDMNVPRTELVQLAHGLTPAKLAEVVAELNAMEIAFAYSKMRARRTPGNQAHVTNAKDDPLQLAADAAIAVALGFDEIETTMRVSRNAWANAMAC
;
A
#
# COMPACT_ATOMS: atom_id res chain seq x y z
N MET A 1 -41.16 9.84 29.40
CA MET A 1 -41.33 8.55 28.69
C MET A 1 -40.22 8.46 27.67
N GLY A 2 -39.18 7.67 27.93
CA GLY A 2 -38.12 7.42 26.94
C GLY A 2 -38.73 6.68 25.75
N ALA A 3 -38.32 7.03 24.54
CA ALA A 3 -38.81 6.41 23.32
C ALA A 3 -38.75 4.87 23.45
N ASN A 4 -39.79 4.18 22.99
CA ASN A 4 -39.88 2.72 22.99
C ASN A 4 -38.82 2.14 22.06
N ARG A 5 -37.59 1.96 22.59
CA ARG A 5 -36.44 1.46 21.84
C ARG A 5 -36.40 -0.06 21.97
N TRP A 6 -36.28 -0.74 20.84
CA TRP A 6 -36.22 -2.20 20.82
C TRP A 6 -34.90 -2.66 21.43
N GLY A 7 -34.94 -3.64 22.34
CA GLY A 7 -33.75 -4.15 23.05
C GLY A 7 -32.59 -4.54 22.12
N ARG A 8 -32.90 -5.07 20.93
CA ARG A 8 -31.90 -5.39 19.90
C ARG A 8 -30.98 -4.23 19.52
N PHE A 9 -31.49 -2.99 19.50
CA PHE A 9 -30.66 -1.82 19.19
C PHE A 9 -29.78 -1.39 20.36
N SER A 10 -30.15 -1.73 21.59
CA SER A 10 -29.27 -1.54 22.75
C SER A 10 -28.13 -2.55 22.71
N ASP A 11 -28.43 -3.83 22.43
CA ASP A 11 -27.42 -4.89 22.28
C ASP A 11 -26.41 -4.57 21.17
N TRP A 12 -26.85 -3.91 20.09
CA TRP A 12 -25.97 -3.50 18.99
C TRP A 12 -25.08 -2.31 19.34
N ASP A 13 -25.55 -1.42 20.22
CA ASP A 13 -24.76 -0.25 20.64
C ASP A 13 -23.63 -0.62 21.59
N GLU A 14 -23.79 -1.71 22.35
CA GLU A 14 -22.77 -2.22 23.28
C GLU A 14 -21.69 -3.07 22.60
N ARG A 15 -21.82 -3.36 21.29
CA ARG A 15 -20.82 -4.15 20.56
C ARG A 15 -19.52 -3.35 20.39
N PRO A 16 -18.34 -3.98 20.53
CA PRO A 16 -17.04 -3.31 20.36
C PRO A 16 -16.88 -2.55 19.03
N LEU A 17 -17.49 -3.03 17.94
CA LEU A 17 -17.50 -2.36 16.63
C LEU A 17 -18.02 -0.90 16.70
N ARG A 18 -18.85 -0.55 17.69
CA ARG A 18 -19.36 0.82 17.88
C ARG A 18 -18.32 1.78 18.44
N LEU A 19 -17.19 1.27 18.95
CA LEU A 19 -16.08 2.10 19.38
C LEU A 19 -15.26 2.61 18.18
N ASP A 20 -15.31 1.91 17.05
CA ASP A 20 -14.67 2.31 15.81
C ASP A 20 -15.30 3.60 15.26
N LYS A 21 -14.47 4.46 14.69
CA LYS A 21 -14.89 5.74 14.11
C LYS A 21 -15.01 5.61 12.61
N PHE A 22 -16.25 5.46 12.14
CA PHE A 22 -16.58 5.52 10.72
C PHE A 22 -16.82 6.96 10.30
N ALA A 23 -16.16 7.39 9.22
CA ALA A 23 -16.39 8.67 8.57
C ALA A 23 -17.03 8.44 7.20
N VAL A 24 -17.82 9.41 6.74
CA VAL A 24 -18.23 9.49 5.34
C VAL A 24 -17.04 9.94 4.49
N GLU A 25 -17.05 9.60 3.20
CA GLU A 25 -16.02 10.09 2.28
C GLU A 25 -16.08 11.62 2.15
N ASP A 26 -14.91 12.22 2.05
CA ASP A 26 -14.68 13.66 1.87
C ASP A 26 -13.45 13.89 0.96
N PRO A 27 -13.63 13.76 -0.37
CA PRO A 27 -12.52 13.87 -1.32
C PRO A 27 -11.84 15.24 -1.33
N GLU A 28 -12.56 16.32 -0.97
CA GLU A 28 -12.01 17.68 -0.94
C GLU A 28 -10.87 17.80 0.08
N ASN A 29 -10.91 16.99 1.16
CA ASN A 29 -9.88 16.93 2.19
C ASN A 29 -9.01 15.66 2.12
N GLY A 30 -9.11 14.90 1.02
CA GLY A 30 -8.34 13.67 0.81
C GLY A 30 -8.86 12.43 1.55
N PHE A 31 -10.08 12.47 2.11
CA PHE A 31 -10.73 11.30 2.73
C PHE A 31 -11.50 10.50 1.68
N ALA A 32 -10.77 9.87 0.77
CA ALA A 32 -11.28 8.88 -0.16
C ALA A 32 -10.29 7.72 -0.22
N ALA A 33 -10.77 6.48 -0.07
CA ALA A 33 -9.88 5.32 -0.05
C ALA A 33 -9.36 4.97 -1.45
N PHE A 34 -10.22 5.10 -2.46
CA PHE A 34 -9.92 4.84 -3.88
C PHE A 34 -10.80 5.73 -4.77
N SER A 35 -10.35 5.97 -6.00
CA SER A 35 -11.15 6.59 -7.07
C SER A 35 -11.72 7.96 -6.70
N SER A 36 -10.88 8.81 -6.10
CA SER A 36 -11.26 10.20 -5.82
C SER A 36 -11.57 10.93 -7.14
N PRO A 37 -12.57 11.82 -7.19
CA PRO A 37 -12.77 12.71 -8.33
C PRO A 37 -11.58 13.64 -8.59
N HIS A 38 -10.66 13.79 -7.62
CA HIS A 38 -9.43 14.58 -7.74
C HIS A 38 -8.21 13.76 -8.17
N ASP A 39 -8.33 12.43 -8.27
CA ASP A 39 -7.23 11.60 -8.76
C ASP A 39 -6.95 11.94 -10.24
N PRO A 40 -5.68 12.08 -10.62
CA PRO A 40 -5.33 12.36 -12.00
C PRO A 40 -5.69 11.18 -12.91
N LYS A 41 -5.99 11.49 -14.18
CA LYS A 41 -6.15 10.44 -15.19
C LYS A 41 -4.78 9.89 -15.58
N PRO A 42 -4.64 8.56 -15.76
CA PRO A 42 -3.39 7.98 -16.23
C PRO A 42 -2.91 8.60 -17.54
N GLY A 43 -1.66 9.06 -17.58
CA GLY A 43 -1.10 9.70 -18.76
C GLY A 43 0.42 9.77 -18.73
N ILE A 44 1.04 9.66 -19.89
CA ILE A 44 2.48 9.85 -20.04
C ILE A 44 2.80 10.48 -21.38
N ARG A 45 3.82 11.33 -21.42
CA ARG A 45 4.44 11.79 -22.67
C ARG A 45 5.94 11.74 -22.55
N ILE A 46 6.61 11.26 -23.58
CA ILE A 46 8.06 11.12 -23.62
C ILE A 46 8.62 11.96 -24.77
N ALA A 47 9.69 12.72 -24.50
CA ALA A 47 10.43 13.47 -25.50
C ALA A 47 11.93 13.33 -25.27
N GLY A 48 12.66 12.83 -26.28
CA GLY A 48 14.11 12.66 -26.20
C GLY A 48 14.56 11.74 -25.06
N GLY A 49 13.81 10.67 -24.80
CA GLY A 49 14.11 9.71 -23.72
C GLY A 49 13.84 10.25 -22.32
N ARG A 50 13.03 11.30 -22.18
CA ARG A 50 12.64 11.88 -20.88
C ARG A 50 11.14 12.01 -20.79
N VAL A 51 10.59 11.78 -19.60
CA VAL A 51 9.17 12.02 -19.30
C VAL A 51 8.94 13.54 -19.24
N VAL A 52 8.06 14.05 -20.10
CA VAL A 52 7.70 15.48 -20.18
C VAL A 52 6.27 15.77 -19.70
N GLU A 53 5.50 14.72 -19.44
CA GLU A 53 4.18 14.78 -18.78
C GLU A 53 3.95 13.47 -18.02
N LEU A 54 3.46 13.55 -16.79
CA LEU A 54 3.16 12.42 -15.91
C LEU A 54 1.76 12.62 -15.31
N ASP A 55 0.83 11.72 -15.60
CA ASP A 55 -0.55 11.71 -15.09
C ASP A 55 -1.25 13.08 -15.20
N GLY A 56 -1.07 13.74 -16.35
CA GLY A 56 -1.67 15.05 -16.65
C GLY A 56 -0.92 16.27 -16.07
N VAL A 57 0.17 16.05 -15.33
CA VAL A 57 1.07 17.10 -14.85
C VAL A 57 2.20 17.31 -15.87
N ALA A 58 2.43 18.55 -16.29
CA ALA A 58 3.53 18.88 -17.20
C ALA A 58 4.87 18.92 -16.45
N GLU A 59 5.99 18.63 -17.12
CA GLU A 59 7.33 18.63 -16.49
C GLU A 59 7.68 19.96 -15.78
N ALA A 60 7.18 21.08 -16.27
CA ALA A 60 7.38 22.40 -15.65
C ALA A 60 6.70 22.54 -14.27
N ASP A 61 5.66 21.74 -14.02
CA ASP A 61 4.83 21.76 -12.82
C ASP A 61 5.12 20.58 -11.89
N PHE A 62 6.09 19.73 -12.22
CA PHE A 62 6.49 18.60 -11.38
C PHE A 62 6.95 19.06 -10.00
N ASP A 63 6.42 18.40 -8.98
CA ASP A 63 6.97 18.49 -7.64
C ASP A 63 8.18 17.54 -7.45
N MET A 64 8.65 17.39 -6.21
CA MET A 64 9.77 16.50 -5.91
C MET A 64 9.44 15.01 -6.16
N ILE A 65 8.21 14.58 -5.92
CA ILE A 65 7.74 13.20 -6.11
C ILE A 65 7.62 12.94 -7.60
N ASP A 66 6.95 13.80 -8.35
CA ASP A 66 6.81 13.69 -9.80
C ASP A 66 8.18 13.61 -10.46
N THR A 67 9.08 14.54 -10.10
CA THR A 67 10.45 14.58 -10.61
C THR A 67 11.19 13.28 -10.32
N PHE A 68 11.04 12.71 -9.13
CA PHE A 68 11.73 11.49 -8.74
C PHE A 68 11.19 10.26 -9.47
N VAL A 69 9.86 10.14 -9.61
CA VAL A 69 9.23 9.04 -10.36
C VAL A 69 9.60 9.13 -11.84
N ALA A 70 9.40 10.30 -12.44
CA ALA A 70 9.65 10.58 -13.86
C ALA A 70 11.11 10.34 -14.27
N ARG A 71 12.09 10.63 -13.40
CA ARG A 71 13.51 10.51 -13.73
C ARG A 71 14.12 9.14 -13.41
N TYR A 72 13.59 8.41 -12.44
CA TYR A 72 14.31 7.24 -11.89
C TYR A 72 13.52 5.93 -11.86
N HIS A 73 12.19 5.96 -11.99
CA HIS A 73 11.37 4.77 -11.77
C HIS A 73 10.67 4.24 -13.01
N LEU A 74 10.51 5.08 -14.04
CA LEU A 74 9.86 4.69 -15.29
C LEU A 74 10.89 4.32 -16.35
N ASP A 75 10.69 3.15 -16.95
CA ASP A 75 11.38 2.76 -18.18
C ASP A 75 10.74 3.51 -19.36
N THR A 76 11.46 4.52 -19.86
CA THR A 76 10.98 5.38 -20.95
C THR A 76 10.87 4.65 -22.29
N GLU A 77 11.55 3.53 -22.49
CA GLU A 77 11.44 2.75 -23.74
C GLU A 77 10.15 1.92 -23.75
N LEU A 78 9.66 1.52 -22.57
CA LEU A 78 8.48 0.68 -22.42
C LEU A 78 7.19 1.48 -22.13
N ALA A 79 7.32 2.64 -21.49
CA ALA A 79 6.21 3.37 -20.89
C ALA A 79 5.04 3.66 -21.84
N GLU A 80 5.28 4.15 -23.06
CA GLU A 80 4.18 4.42 -24.02
C GLU A 80 3.42 3.14 -24.39
N GLN A 81 4.14 2.04 -24.61
CA GLN A 81 3.54 0.74 -24.92
C GLN A 81 2.73 0.19 -23.74
N ALA A 82 3.29 0.24 -22.52
CA ALA A 82 2.62 -0.25 -21.33
C ALA A 82 1.37 0.56 -21.00
N MET A 83 1.44 1.89 -21.10
CA MET A 83 0.33 2.81 -20.83
C MET A 83 -0.81 2.69 -21.84
N ALA A 84 -0.52 2.28 -23.07
CA ALA A 84 -1.52 2.02 -24.11
C ALA A 84 -2.41 0.79 -23.82
N ILE A 85 -1.97 -0.12 -22.93
CA ILE A 85 -2.76 -1.28 -22.56
C ILE A 85 -3.94 -0.83 -21.68
N PRO A 86 -5.20 -1.21 -21.98
CA PRO A 86 -6.34 -0.89 -21.13
C PRO A 86 -6.16 -1.46 -19.72
N SER A 87 -6.53 -0.70 -18.68
CA SER A 87 -6.27 -1.08 -17.28
C SER A 87 -6.97 -2.37 -16.89
N GLY A 88 -8.23 -2.56 -17.31
CA GLY A 88 -8.93 -3.84 -17.13
C GLY A 88 -8.26 -5.03 -17.84
N THR A 89 -7.47 -4.82 -18.88
CA THR A 89 -6.67 -5.89 -19.49
C THR A 89 -5.49 -6.26 -18.60
N ILE A 90 -4.75 -5.29 -18.06
CA ILE A 90 -3.67 -5.54 -17.10
C ILE A 90 -4.24 -6.20 -15.82
N ALA A 91 -5.41 -5.74 -15.35
CA ALA A 91 -6.12 -6.31 -14.22
C ALA A 91 -6.44 -7.80 -14.42
N ARG A 92 -6.94 -8.17 -15.61
CA ARG A 92 -7.13 -9.59 -15.98
C ARG A 92 -5.82 -10.37 -16.02
N MET A 93 -4.74 -9.78 -16.53
CA MET A 93 -3.42 -10.43 -16.54
C MET A 93 -2.91 -10.74 -15.12
N LEU A 94 -3.22 -9.88 -14.13
CA LEU A 94 -2.88 -10.13 -12.72
C LEU A 94 -3.51 -11.41 -12.18
N VAL A 95 -4.71 -11.77 -12.64
CA VAL A 95 -5.44 -12.99 -12.21
C VAL A 95 -5.36 -14.17 -13.19
N ASP A 96 -4.79 -14.00 -14.38
CA ASP A 96 -4.61 -15.11 -15.35
C ASP A 96 -3.40 -15.97 -15.02
N MET A 97 -3.60 -17.23 -14.65
CA MET A 97 -2.50 -18.15 -14.29
C MET A 97 -1.48 -18.41 -15.42
N ASN A 98 -1.83 -18.12 -16.68
CA ASN A 98 -0.95 -18.31 -17.83
C ASN A 98 -0.04 -17.11 -18.09
N VAL A 99 -0.31 -15.95 -17.46
CA VAL A 99 0.56 -14.78 -17.55
C VAL A 99 1.60 -14.83 -16.43
N PRO A 100 2.90 -14.98 -16.75
CA PRO A 100 3.94 -15.10 -15.75
C PRO A 100 4.21 -13.77 -15.04
N ARG A 101 4.63 -13.84 -13.77
CA ARG A 101 5.02 -12.67 -12.97
C ARG A 101 6.06 -11.78 -13.68
N THR A 102 7.00 -12.37 -14.41
CA THR A 102 8.07 -11.64 -15.09
C THR A 102 7.54 -10.65 -16.13
N GLU A 103 6.50 -11.02 -16.86
CA GLU A 103 5.86 -10.15 -17.85
C GLU A 103 5.15 -8.97 -17.16
N LEU A 104 4.42 -9.25 -16.08
CA LEU A 104 3.73 -8.22 -15.28
C LEU A 104 4.72 -7.24 -14.62
N VAL A 105 5.85 -7.74 -14.10
CA VAL A 105 6.91 -6.91 -13.53
C VAL A 105 7.54 -6.03 -14.60
N GLN A 106 7.83 -6.59 -15.79
CA GLN A 106 8.35 -5.80 -16.90
C GLN A 106 7.37 -4.68 -17.27
N LEU A 107 6.08 -5.01 -17.48
CA LEU A 107 5.05 -4.01 -17.78
C LEU A 107 4.97 -2.92 -16.72
N ALA A 108 5.04 -3.27 -15.43
CA ALA A 108 4.93 -2.33 -14.32
C ALA A 108 6.02 -1.23 -14.34
N HIS A 109 7.20 -1.49 -14.91
CA HIS A 109 8.23 -0.46 -15.09
C HIS A 109 7.83 0.66 -16.06
N GLY A 110 6.82 0.43 -16.92
CA GLY A 110 6.28 1.45 -17.83
C GLY A 110 4.97 2.11 -17.36
N LEU A 111 4.39 1.69 -16.22
CA LEU A 111 3.10 2.18 -15.76
C LEU A 111 3.27 3.34 -14.78
N THR A 112 2.47 4.39 -14.96
CA THR A 112 2.47 5.55 -14.07
C THR A 112 1.74 5.25 -12.75
N PRO A 113 1.94 6.05 -11.69
CA PRO A 113 1.23 5.88 -10.43
C PRO A 113 -0.30 5.81 -10.58
N ALA A 114 -0.90 6.73 -11.35
CA ALA A 114 -2.35 6.70 -11.58
C ALA A 114 -2.78 5.44 -12.35
N LYS A 115 -1.98 4.98 -13.32
CA LYS A 115 -2.27 3.74 -14.05
C LYS A 115 -2.26 2.52 -13.15
N LEU A 116 -1.28 2.40 -12.24
CA LEU A 116 -1.19 1.30 -11.29
C LEU A 116 -2.39 1.28 -10.34
N ALA A 117 -2.79 2.45 -9.82
CA ALA A 117 -3.97 2.59 -8.97
C ALA A 117 -5.25 2.18 -9.73
N GLU A 118 -5.43 2.68 -10.96
CA GLU A 118 -6.59 2.34 -11.81
C GLU A 118 -6.67 0.84 -12.08
N VAL A 119 -5.56 0.16 -12.38
CA VAL A 119 -5.51 -1.29 -12.60
C VAL A 119 -5.96 -2.08 -11.37
N VAL A 120 -5.51 -1.70 -10.17
CA VAL A 120 -5.86 -2.43 -8.94
C VAL A 120 -7.30 -2.14 -8.52
N ALA A 121 -7.83 -0.95 -8.82
CA ALA A 121 -9.21 -0.57 -8.53
C ALA A 121 -10.25 -1.40 -9.32
N GLU A 122 -9.85 -2.03 -10.43
CA GLU A 122 -10.68 -2.96 -11.22
C GLU A 122 -10.86 -4.34 -10.53
N LEU A 123 -10.11 -4.63 -9.46
CA LEU A 123 -10.09 -5.93 -8.80
C LEU A 123 -10.91 -5.92 -7.50
N ASN A 124 -11.69 -6.96 -7.28
CA ASN A 124 -12.29 -7.22 -5.98
C ASN A 124 -11.29 -7.89 -5.01
N ALA A 125 -11.68 -8.03 -3.73
CA ALA A 125 -10.80 -8.57 -2.70
C ALA A 125 -10.25 -9.99 -2.98
N MET A 126 -11.03 -10.87 -3.64
CA MET A 126 -10.56 -12.21 -4.00
C MET A 126 -9.53 -12.17 -5.12
N GLU A 127 -9.76 -11.30 -6.11
CA GLU A 127 -8.85 -11.10 -7.23
C GLU A 127 -7.53 -10.47 -6.77
N ILE A 128 -7.57 -9.50 -5.86
CA ILE A 128 -6.39 -8.92 -5.21
C ILE A 128 -5.60 -10.00 -4.46
N ALA A 129 -6.27 -10.86 -3.68
CA ALA A 129 -5.60 -11.94 -2.96
C ALA A 129 -4.89 -12.92 -3.92
N PHE A 130 -5.54 -13.27 -5.04
CA PHE A 130 -4.92 -14.10 -6.08
C PHE A 130 -3.72 -13.39 -6.71
N ALA A 131 -3.89 -12.15 -7.18
CA ALA A 131 -2.84 -11.34 -7.79
C ALA A 131 -1.64 -11.17 -6.84
N TYR A 132 -1.88 -10.90 -5.56
CA TYR A 132 -0.83 -10.79 -4.54
C TYR A 132 -0.03 -12.09 -4.41
N SER A 133 -0.71 -13.25 -4.41
CA SER A 133 -0.05 -14.55 -4.34
C SER A 133 0.89 -14.82 -5.53
N LYS A 134 0.52 -14.36 -6.73
CA LYS A 134 1.34 -14.44 -7.95
C LYS A 134 2.49 -13.42 -7.94
N MET A 135 2.21 -12.18 -7.55
CA MET A 135 3.14 -11.05 -7.67
C MET A 135 4.17 -10.98 -6.53
N ARG A 136 3.93 -11.69 -5.42
CA ARG A 136 4.88 -11.78 -4.30
C ARG A 136 6.27 -12.19 -4.79
N ALA A 137 7.28 -11.38 -4.47
CA ALA A 137 8.65 -11.59 -4.94
C ALA A 137 9.31 -12.83 -4.31
N ARG A 138 9.09 -13.05 -3.00
CA ARG A 138 9.59 -14.23 -2.29
C ARG A 138 8.59 -15.38 -2.40
N ARG A 139 9.09 -16.58 -2.73
CA ARG A 139 8.27 -17.79 -2.80
C ARG A 139 7.64 -18.11 -1.44
N THR A 140 8.47 -18.18 -0.40
CA THR A 140 8.03 -18.41 0.98
C THR A 140 7.66 -17.07 1.60
N PRO A 141 6.43 -16.88 2.12
CA PRO A 141 6.08 -15.69 2.87
C PRO A 141 6.86 -15.67 4.19
N GLY A 142 7.27 -14.48 4.62
CA GLY A 142 7.80 -14.23 5.96
C GLY A 142 6.78 -13.46 6.80
N ASN A 143 7.08 -13.27 8.07
CA ASN A 143 6.27 -12.48 8.98
C ASN A 143 7.15 -11.58 9.85
N GLN A 144 6.58 -10.46 10.31
CA GLN A 144 7.27 -9.46 11.13
C GLN A 144 6.54 -9.30 12.47
N ALA A 145 7.30 -9.16 13.57
CA ALA A 145 6.76 -8.87 14.89
C ALA A 145 7.19 -7.50 15.40
N HIS A 146 6.30 -6.84 16.15
CA HIS A 146 6.68 -5.71 16.98
C HIS A 146 7.14 -6.21 18.36
N VAL A 147 8.32 -5.77 18.79
CA VAL A 147 8.86 -6.00 20.12
C VAL A 147 9.07 -4.64 20.78
N THR A 148 8.12 -4.25 21.63
CA THR A 148 8.10 -2.96 22.33
C THR A 148 7.53 -3.13 23.72
N ASN A 149 7.85 -2.21 24.65
CA ASN A 149 7.14 -2.12 25.91
C ASN A 149 7.00 -0.66 26.34
N ALA A 150 5.98 -0.35 27.16
CA ALA A 150 5.64 1.02 27.54
C ALA A 150 6.72 1.76 28.36
N LYS A 151 7.78 1.05 28.78
CA LYS A 151 8.87 1.56 29.61
C LYS A 151 10.21 1.64 28.88
N ASP A 152 10.28 1.19 27.62
CA ASP A 152 11.54 1.01 26.91
C ASP A 152 12.54 0.16 27.71
N ASP A 153 12.06 -0.85 28.45
CA ASP A 153 12.92 -1.73 29.25
C ASP A 153 13.68 -2.70 28.34
N PRO A 154 15.02 -2.58 28.21
CA PRO A 154 15.80 -3.40 27.30
C PRO A 154 15.81 -4.88 27.70
N LEU A 155 15.63 -5.21 28.98
CA LEU A 155 15.62 -6.62 29.40
C LEU A 155 14.39 -7.35 28.87
N GLN A 156 13.22 -6.68 28.96
CA GLN A 156 11.99 -7.21 28.40
C GLN A 156 12.09 -7.31 26.87
N LEU A 157 12.61 -6.29 26.18
CA LEU A 157 12.77 -6.31 24.73
C LEU A 157 13.60 -7.50 24.25
N ALA A 158 14.74 -7.78 24.90
CA ALA A 158 15.58 -8.92 24.55
C ALA A 158 14.86 -10.26 24.76
N ALA A 159 14.09 -10.39 25.84
CA ALA A 159 13.32 -11.60 26.11
C ALA A 159 12.20 -11.81 25.08
N ASP A 160 11.43 -10.75 24.78
CA ASP A 160 10.32 -10.80 23.82
C ASP A 160 10.85 -11.02 22.39
N ALA A 161 12.00 -10.45 22.04
CA ALA A 161 12.66 -10.69 20.75
C ALA A 161 13.08 -12.16 20.59
N ALA A 162 13.71 -12.75 21.62
CA ALA A 162 14.08 -14.16 21.60
C ALA A 162 12.86 -15.08 21.42
N ILE A 163 11.73 -14.74 22.08
CA ILE A 163 10.46 -15.47 21.92
C ILE A 163 9.91 -15.30 20.51
N ALA A 164 9.92 -14.08 19.96
CA ALA A 164 9.44 -13.82 18.60
C ALA A 164 10.23 -14.65 17.56
N VAL A 165 11.56 -14.66 17.64
CA VAL A 165 12.37 -15.51 16.76
C VAL A 165 12.02 -16.99 16.94
N ALA A 166 11.86 -17.46 18.19
CA ALA A 166 11.49 -18.85 18.46
C ALA A 166 10.10 -19.24 17.92
N LEU A 167 9.18 -18.28 17.79
CA LEU A 167 7.86 -18.46 17.17
C LEU A 167 7.89 -18.39 15.63
N GLY A 168 9.04 -18.06 15.04
CA GLY A 168 9.24 -18.06 13.57
C GLY A 168 9.03 -16.72 12.89
N PHE A 169 9.15 -15.60 13.59
CA PHE A 169 9.22 -14.29 12.94
C PHE A 169 10.61 -14.08 12.32
N ASP A 170 10.63 -13.74 11.02
CA ASP A 170 11.86 -13.52 10.26
C ASP A 170 12.41 -12.10 10.44
N GLU A 171 11.55 -11.17 10.86
CA GLU A 171 11.86 -9.76 11.09
C GLU A 171 11.26 -9.31 12.41
N ILE A 172 12.01 -8.49 13.14
CA ILE A 172 11.57 -7.86 14.39
C ILE A 172 11.78 -6.36 14.27
N GLU A 173 10.76 -5.60 14.65
CA GLU A 173 10.80 -4.15 14.73
C GLU A 173 10.60 -3.71 16.19
N THR A 174 11.36 -2.69 16.59
CA THR A 174 11.15 -1.99 17.86
C THR A 174 11.03 -0.49 17.62
N THR A 175 10.41 0.20 18.58
CA THR A 175 10.38 1.65 18.66
C THR A 175 10.45 2.05 20.13
N MET A 176 10.53 3.35 20.39
CA MET A 176 10.74 3.90 21.71
C MET A 176 9.65 4.89 22.11
N ARG A 177 9.23 4.84 23.37
CA ARG A 177 8.41 5.88 23.98
C ARG A 177 9.24 7.13 24.25
N VAL A 178 10.49 6.96 24.68
CA VAL A 178 11.43 8.04 24.96
C VAL A 178 12.56 7.99 23.93
N SER A 179 12.68 9.03 23.10
CA SER A 179 13.65 9.06 21.99
C SER A 179 15.10 8.72 22.38
N ARG A 180 15.53 9.12 23.58
CA ARG A 180 16.88 8.83 24.11
C ARG A 180 17.15 7.35 24.37
N ASN A 181 16.11 6.51 24.44
CA ASN A 181 16.25 5.07 24.63
C ASN A 181 16.36 4.29 23.32
N ALA A 182 16.24 4.96 22.15
CA ALA A 182 16.29 4.29 20.85
C ALA A 182 17.49 3.36 20.67
N TRP A 183 18.68 3.78 21.12
CA TRP A 183 19.89 2.97 21.03
C TRP A 183 19.81 1.71 21.91
N ALA A 184 19.24 1.80 23.11
CA ALA A 184 19.13 0.68 24.03
C ALA A 184 18.06 -0.31 23.54
N ASN A 185 16.94 0.19 23.00
CA ASN A 185 15.90 -0.64 22.40
C ASN A 185 16.44 -1.41 21.19
N ALA A 186 17.15 -0.71 20.29
CA ALA A 186 17.75 -1.31 19.11
C ALA A 186 18.86 -2.31 19.42
N MET A 187 19.61 -2.11 20.53
CA MET A 187 20.60 -3.09 20.99
C MET A 187 19.98 -4.32 21.65
N ALA A 188 18.77 -4.19 22.20
CA ALA A 188 18.08 -5.27 22.88
C ALA A 188 17.33 -6.20 21.93
N CYS A 189 16.84 -5.68 20.80
CA CYS A 189 16.19 -6.47 19.74
C CYS A 189 17.22 -7.00 18.75
#